data_AF-A0A497HCA8-F1
#
_entry.id   AF-A0A497HCA8-F1
#
_cell.length_a   1.000
_cell.length_b   1.000
_cell.length_c   1.000
_cell.angle_alpha   90.00
_cell.angle_beta   90.00
_cell.angle_gamma   90.00
#
_symmetry.space_group_name_H-M   'P 1'
#
loop_
_entity.id
_entity.type
_entity.pdbx_description
1 polymer ?
#
loop_
_entity_poly.entity_id
_entity_poly.type
_entity_poly.pdbx_seq_one_letter_code
_entity_poly.pdbx_strand_id
1 'polypeptide(L)'
;MELVFDYYNYPIVPVKFRYRERRTPVIEALLDSGGDFIVIPKPIATYLGLKLGKSGDVDTAGGKTYLFKTYVDMVVGRKDKCSYYPNKEIYVSNRDDIPVLLGRNPVFEDYEIIFRRYKKQLILKPINITLQNSYPEGF
;
A
#
# COMPACT_ATOMS: atom_id res chain seq x y z
N MET A 1 7.28 -13.18 -10.71
CA MET A 1 6.91 -14.05 -9.58
C MET A 1 5.51 -13.69 -9.14
N GLU A 2 4.59 -14.64 -9.04
CA GLU A 2 3.23 -14.36 -8.52
C GLU A 2 3.25 -14.28 -6.99
N LEU A 3 2.49 -13.35 -6.43
CA LEU A 3 2.21 -13.31 -5.00
C LEU A 3 0.81 -13.88 -4.78
N VAL A 4 0.70 -14.87 -3.88
CA VAL A 4 -0.55 -15.55 -3.57
C VAL A 4 -0.86 -15.35 -2.09
N PHE A 5 -2.05 -14.84 -1.81
CA PHE A 5 -2.54 -14.52 -0.47
C PHE A 5 -3.88 -15.21 -0.20
N ASP A 6 -4.20 -15.38 1.06
CA ASP A 6 -5.52 -15.84 1.47
C ASP A 6 -6.59 -14.76 1.23
N TYR A 7 -7.73 -15.15 0.69
CA TYR A 7 -8.86 -14.27 0.39
C TYR A 7 -10.17 -14.78 1.00
N TYR A 8 -10.50 -14.27 2.19
CA TYR A 8 -11.70 -14.68 2.93
C TYR A 8 -12.88 -13.72 2.79
N ASN A 9 -12.67 -12.41 2.90
CA ASN A 9 -13.75 -11.41 2.85
C ASN A 9 -13.29 -10.14 2.14
N TYR A 10 -12.08 -9.68 2.45
CA TYR A 10 -11.50 -8.47 1.90
C TYR A 10 -10.18 -8.80 1.16
N PRO A 11 -9.85 -8.05 0.10
CA PRO A 11 -8.63 -8.24 -0.67
C PRO A 11 -7.44 -7.61 0.04
N ILE A 12 -6.93 -8.30 1.05
CA ILE A 12 -5.90 -7.79 1.94
C ILE A 12 -4.53 -8.30 1.51
N VAL A 13 -3.53 -7.42 1.52
CA VAL A 13 -2.13 -7.78 1.30
C VAL A 13 -1.24 -7.21 2.42
N PRO A 14 -0.22 -7.97 2.87
CA PRO A 14 0.73 -7.49 3.86
C PRO A 14 1.65 -6.44 3.25
N VAL A 15 1.84 -5.33 3.95
CA VAL A 15 2.75 -4.25 3.57
C VAL A 15 3.64 -3.80 4.72
N LYS A 16 4.77 -3.21 4.37
CA LYS A 16 5.61 -2.43 5.29
C LYS A 16 5.98 -1.11 4.65
N PHE A 17 6.08 -0.07 5.47
CA PHE A 17 6.58 1.24 5.06
C PHE A 17 7.88 1.55 5.78
N ARG A 18 8.79 2.23 5.08
CA ARG A 18 10.02 2.77 5.65
C ARG A 18 10.18 4.23 5.26
N TYR A 19 10.63 5.02 6.22
CA TYR A 19 11.07 6.38 6.01
C TYR A 19 12.33 6.62 6.84
N ARG A 20 13.47 6.84 6.16
CA ARG A 20 14.79 6.91 6.79
C ARG A 20 15.03 5.64 7.62
N GLU A 21 15.44 5.79 8.88
CA GLU A 21 15.72 4.69 9.81
C GLU A 21 14.46 4.03 10.41
N ARG A 22 13.27 4.59 10.19
CA ARG A 22 12.03 4.08 10.79
C ARG A 22 11.29 3.18 9.83
N ARG A 23 10.79 2.04 10.35
CA ARG A 23 9.99 1.06 9.62
C ARG A 23 8.78 0.61 10.44
N THR A 24 7.67 0.38 9.75
CA THR A 24 6.46 -0.18 10.39
C THR A 24 6.64 -1.68 10.67
N PRO A 25 5.88 -2.24 11.63
CA PRO A 25 5.56 -3.67 11.58
C PRO A 25 4.81 -4.00 10.27
N VAL A 26 4.56 -5.30 10.02
CA VAL A 26 3.69 -5.70 8.91
C VAL A 26 2.28 -5.17 9.19
N ILE A 27 1.72 -4.48 8.21
CA ILE A 27 0.36 -3.95 8.21
C ILE A 27 -0.43 -4.71 7.15
N GLU A 28 -1.65 -5.11 7.49
CA GLU A 28 -2.58 -5.71 6.53
C GLU A 28 -3.34 -4.57 5.81
N ALA A 29 -2.98 -4.31 4.55
CA ALA A 29 -3.52 -3.23 3.74
C ALA A 29 -4.61 -3.74 2.80
N LEU A 30 -5.63 -2.92 2.57
CA LEU A 30 -6.74 -3.21 1.65
C LEU A 30 -6.36 -2.78 0.22
N LEU A 31 -6.49 -3.70 -0.75
CA LEU A 31 -6.49 -3.33 -2.16
C LEU A 31 -7.82 -2.65 -2.49
N ASP A 32 -7.75 -1.39 -2.90
CA ASP A 32 -8.92 -0.55 -3.15
C ASP A 32 -8.87 -0.01 -4.58
N SER A 33 -9.49 -0.73 -5.51
CA SER A 33 -9.59 -0.30 -6.91
C SER A 33 -10.42 0.98 -7.10
N GLY A 34 -11.17 1.41 -6.07
CA GLY A 34 -11.95 2.65 -6.09
C GLY A 34 -11.08 3.90 -5.94
N GLY A 35 -9.89 3.78 -5.35
CA GLY A 35 -8.93 4.87 -5.18
C GLY A 35 -7.78 4.86 -6.20
N ASP A 36 -7.15 6.01 -6.39
CA ASP A 36 -5.97 6.15 -7.25
C ASP A 36 -4.66 5.94 -6.51
N PHE A 37 -4.60 6.33 -5.24
CA PHE A 37 -3.34 6.48 -4.50
C PHE A 37 -3.26 5.57 -3.28
N ILE A 38 -2.04 5.42 -2.76
CA ILE A 38 -1.81 4.84 -1.43
C ILE A 38 -2.27 5.84 -0.37
N VAL A 39 -3.12 5.40 0.55
CA VAL A 39 -3.58 6.22 1.68
C VAL A 39 -3.19 5.53 3.00
N ILE A 40 -2.55 6.27 3.89
CA ILE A 40 -2.26 5.82 5.25
C ILE A 40 -2.95 6.71 6.30
N PRO A 41 -3.36 6.12 7.43
CA PRO A 41 -3.73 6.88 8.63
C PRO A 41 -2.61 7.75 9.18
N LYS A 42 -2.96 8.91 9.74
CA LYS A 42 -2.04 9.82 10.41
C LYS A 42 -1.18 9.16 11.51
N PRO A 43 -1.67 8.20 12.32
CA PRO A 43 -0.83 7.54 13.32
C PRO A 43 0.36 6.80 12.72
N ILE A 44 0.21 6.18 11.55
CA ILE A 44 1.32 5.53 10.84
C ILE A 44 2.32 6.57 10.36
N ALA A 45 1.83 7.69 9.81
CA ALA A 45 2.68 8.80 9.38
C ALA A 45 3.48 9.41 10.56
N THR A 46 2.83 9.60 11.71
CA THR A 46 3.46 10.08 12.94
C THR A 46 4.50 9.11 13.46
N TYR A 47 4.19 7.81 13.49
CA TYR A 47 5.12 6.76 13.91
C TYR A 47 6.40 6.77 13.04
N LEU A 48 6.24 6.86 11.71
CA LEU A 48 7.35 6.94 10.77
C LEU A 48 8.10 8.30 10.81
N GLY A 49 7.55 9.31 11.47
CA GLY A 49 8.13 10.65 11.50
C GLY A 49 8.10 11.33 10.13
N LEU A 50 7.05 11.11 9.35
CA LEU A 50 6.93 11.65 7.99
C LEU A 50 6.84 13.17 8.01
N LYS A 51 7.51 13.82 7.06
CA LYS A 51 7.33 15.24 6.78
C LYS A 51 6.16 15.41 5.82
N LEU A 52 5.09 16.02 6.31
CA LEU A 52 3.84 16.17 5.58
C LEU A 52 3.84 17.48 4.78
N GLY A 53 3.74 17.36 3.46
CA GLY A 53 3.41 18.50 2.60
C GLY A 53 1.90 18.67 2.54
N LYS A 54 1.41 19.91 2.45
CA LYS A 54 -0.01 20.15 2.14
C LYS A 54 -0.31 19.56 0.75
N SER A 55 -1.29 18.68 0.66
CA SER A 55 -2.01 18.46 -0.60
C SER A 55 -3.38 19.14 -0.48
N GLY A 56 -3.97 19.53 -1.60
CA GLY A 56 -5.23 20.28 -1.60
C GLY A 56 -6.41 19.49 -1.01
N ASP A 57 -7.60 20.06 -1.13
CA ASP A 57 -8.83 19.35 -0.80
C ASP A 57 -9.04 18.20 -1.79
N VAL A 58 -9.39 17.02 -1.28
CA VAL A 58 -9.70 15.86 -2.12
C VAL A 58 -11.13 15.43 -1.84
N ASP A 59 -11.93 15.32 -2.90
CA ASP A 59 -13.28 14.78 -2.83
C ASP A 59 -13.19 13.26 -2.68
N THR A 60 -13.76 12.74 -1.60
CA THR A 60 -13.93 11.30 -1.38
C THR A 60 -15.40 10.94 -1.46
N ALA A 61 -15.72 9.64 -1.62
CA ALA A 61 -17.09 9.16 -1.54
C ALA A 61 -17.80 9.50 -0.21
N GLY A 62 -17.03 9.83 0.84
CA GLY A 62 -17.53 10.28 2.14
C GLY A 62 -17.49 11.79 2.38
N GLY A 63 -17.23 12.61 1.34
CA GLY A 63 -17.10 14.07 1.44
C GLY A 63 -15.67 14.60 1.26
N LYS A 64 -15.48 15.90 1.48
CA LYS A 64 -14.16 16.55 1.38
C LYS A 64 -13.28 16.20 2.57
N THR A 65 -12.04 15.80 2.31
CA THR A 65 -11.03 15.62 3.35
C THR A 65 -9.73 16.32 2.97
N TYR A 66 -8.99 16.74 4.00
CA TYR A 66 -7.63 17.22 3.84
C TYR A 66 -6.70 16.03 3.78
N LEU A 67 -6.02 15.87 2.64
CA LEU A 67 -4.91 14.93 2.55
C LEU A 67 -3.60 15.70 2.66
N PHE A 68 -2.61 15.09 3.29
CA PHE A 68 -1.22 15.50 3.17
C PHE A 68 -0.50 14.55 2.24
N LYS A 69 0.49 15.04 1.50
CA LYS A 69 1.33 14.18 0.65
C LYS A 69 2.75 14.07 1.19
N THR A 70 3.35 12.91 0.98
CA THR A 70 4.76 12.64 1.32
C THR A 70 5.26 11.44 0.53
N TYR A 71 6.52 11.07 0.72
CA TYR A 71 7.14 9.93 0.04
C TYR A 71 7.68 8.92 1.04
N VAL A 72 7.45 7.64 0.78
CA VAL A 72 7.97 6.52 1.58
C VAL A 72 8.45 5.39 0.69
N ASP A 73 9.33 4.56 1.24
CA ASP A 73 9.59 3.25 0.66
C ASP A 73 8.49 2.28 1.13
N MET A 74 8.01 1.43 0.23
CA MET A 74 6.98 0.43 0.53
C MET A 74 7.42 -0.96 0.07
N VAL A 75 7.13 -1.97 0.87
CA VAL A 75 7.21 -3.39 0.48
C VAL A 75 5.81 -3.97 0.51
N VAL A 76 5.40 -4.67 -0.55
CA VAL A 76 4.16 -5.47 -0.62
C VAL A 76 4.54 -6.95 -0.65
N GLY A 77 3.97 -7.76 0.24
CA GLY A 77 4.30 -9.17 0.40
C GLY A 77 5.09 -9.49 1.67
N ARG A 78 5.69 -10.68 1.74
CA ARG A 78 6.43 -11.16 2.92
C ARG A 78 7.73 -11.85 2.51
N LYS A 79 8.83 -11.54 3.22
CA LYS A 79 10.15 -12.18 3.09
C LYS A 79 10.61 -12.32 1.63
N ASP A 80 10.75 -13.56 1.16
CA ASP A 80 11.23 -13.98 -0.15
C ASP A 80 10.25 -13.71 -1.30
N LYS A 81 8.97 -13.42 -0.98
CA LYS A 81 7.93 -13.11 -1.96
C LYS A 81 7.37 -11.72 -1.72
N CYS A 82 8.03 -10.73 -2.28
CA CYS A 82 7.60 -9.36 -2.18
C CYS A 82 7.98 -8.53 -3.41
N SER A 83 7.35 -7.36 -3.51
CA SER A 83 7.80 -6.28 -4.38
C SER A 83 8.20 -5.08 -3.56
N TYR A 84 9.33 -4.50 -3.96
CA TYR A 84 9.84 -3.28 -3.39
C TYR A 84 9.49 -2.07 -4.25
N TYR A 85 9.00 -1.04 -3.59
CA TYR A 85 8.56 0.21 -4.18
C TYR A 85 9.30 1.37 -3.50
N PRO A 86 10.46 1.79 -4.04
CA PRO A 86 11.19 2.91 -3.47
C PRO A 86 10.46 4.23 -3.73
N ASN A 87 10.54 5.15 -2.76
CA ASN A 87 10.15 6.55 -2.89
C ASN A 87 8.77 6.79 -3.54
N LYS A 88 7.73 6.10 -3.08
CA LYS A 88 6.36 6.25 -3.57
C LYS A 88 5.65 7.39 -2.88
N GLU A 89 4.94 8.19 -3.68
CA GLU A 89 4.02 9.20 -3.17
C GLU A 89 2.86 8.51 -2.46
N ILE A 90 2.55 8.98 -1.26
CA ILE A 90 1.41 8.52 -0.48
C ILE A 90 0.62 9.73 0.02
N TYR A 91 -0.64 9.48 0.33
CA TYR A 91 -1.53 10.44 0.97
C TYR A 91 -1.78 10.04 2.42
N VAL A 92 -1.79 11.02 3.30
CA VAL A 92 -2.04 10.84 4.73
C VAL A 92 -3.40 11.42 5.04
N SER A 93 -4.30 10.55 5.51
CA SER A 93 -5.63 10.94 5.96
C SER A 93 -5.58 11.41 7.42
N ASN A 94 -6.33 12.47 7.73
CA ASN A 94 -6.59 12.88 9.12
C ASN A 94 -7.60 11.97 9.84
N ARG A 95 -8.18 10.99 9.13
CA ARG A 95 -9.06 10.00 9.72
C ARG A 95 -8.25 8.83 10.27
N ASP A 96 -8.52 8.48 11.53
CA ASP A 96 -7.88 7.37 12.22
C ASP A 96 -8.66 6.05 12.09
N ASP A 97 -9.85 6.08 11.48
CA ASP A 97 -10.78 4.96 11.32
C ASP A 97 -10.68 4.24 9.97
N ILE A 98 -9.73 4.62 9.12
CA ILE A 98 -9.51 3.98 7.82
C ILE A 98 -8.34 2.98 7.89
N PRO A 99 -8.40 1.85 7.18
CA PRO A 99 -7.23 1.00 7.01
C PRO A 99 -6.20 1.68 6.08
N VAL A 100 -5.03 1.06 5.94
CA VAL A 100 -4.14 1.39 4.81
C VAL A 100 -4.83 0.96 3.53
N LEU A 101 -4.97 1.88 2.60
CA LEU A 101 -5.57 1.66 1.28
C LEU A 101 -4.47 1.67 0.22
N LEU A 102 -4.49 0.69 -0.67
CA LEU A 102 -3.64 0.63 -1.85
C LEU A 102 -4.54 0.86 -3.06
N GLY A 103 -4.52 2.10 -3.57
CA GLY A 103 -5.19 2.47 -4.80
C GLY A 103 -4.53 1.88 -6.05
N ARG A 104 -5.02 2.29 -7.22
CA ARG A 104 -4.56 1.80 -8.52
C ARG A 104 -3.04 1.94 -8.71
N ASN A 105 -2.47 3.09 -8.36
CA ASN A 105 -1.04 3.34 -8.46
C ASN A 105 -0.32 3.07 -7.12
N PRO A 106 0.74 2.24 -7.09
CA PRO A 106 1.32 1.50 -8.22
C PRO A 106 0.77 0.07 -8.37
N VAL A 107 0.06 -0.44 -7.36
CA VAL A 107 -0.13 -1.89 -7.21
C VAL A 107 -0.97 -2.51 -8.33
N PHE A 108 -2.08 -1.89 -8.72
CA PHE A 108 -2.92 -2.42 -9.81
C PHE A 108 -2.30 -2.18 -11.19
N GLU A 109 -1.43 -1.18 -11.33
CA GLU A 109 -0.71 -0.93 -12.58
C GLU A 109 0.39 -1.97 -12.81
N ASP A 110 1.03 -2.42 -11.74
CA ASP A 110 2.12 -3.41 -11.80
C ASP A 110 1.63 -4.86 -11.79
N TYR A 111 0.38 -5.09 -11.39
CA TYR A 111 -0.19 -6.42 -11.19
C TYR A 111 -1.58 -6.63 -11.81
N GLU A 112 -1.73 -7.76 -12.48
CA GLU A 112 -3.04 -8.36 -12.72
C GLU A 112 -3.55 -8.94 -11.39
N ILE A 113 -4.66 -8.38 -10.89
CA ILE A 113 -5.27 -8.79 -9.62
C ILE A 113 -6.37 -9.82 -9.90
N ILE A 114 -6.20 -11.02 -9.37
CA ILE A 114 -7.10 -12.16 -9.62
C ILE A 114 -7.72 -12.62 -8.29
N PHE A 115 -9.05 -12.54 -8.21
CA PHE A 115 -9.83 -13.04 -7.08
C PHE A 115 -10.35 -14.45 -7.37
N ARG A 116 -9.79 -15.47 -6.71
CA ARG A 116 -10.27 -16.85 -6.78
C ARG A 116 -11.05 -17.19 -5.52
N ARG A 117 -12.28 -16.66 -5.42
CA ARG A 117 -13.14 -16.77 -4.23
C ARG A 117 -13.35 -18.20 -3.74
N TYR A 118 -13.67 -19.13 -4.64
CA TYR A 118 -13.91 -20.53 -4.29
C TYR A 118 -12.65 -21.20 -3.68
N LYS A 119 -11.46 -20.81 -4.15
CA LYS A 119 -10.18 -21.30 -3.64
C LYS A 119 -9.65 -20.47 -2.46
N LYS A 120 -10.37 -19.43 -2.05
CA LYS A 120 -9.94 -18.45 -1.04
C LYS A 120 -8.55 -17.85 -1.35
N GLN A 121 -8.30 -17.52 -2.61
CA GLN A 121 -7.02 -16.98 -3.07
C GLN A 121 -7.18 -15.59 -3.67
N LEU A 122 -6.28 -14.69 -3.30
CA LEU A 122 -5.99 -13.43 -3.97
C LEU A 122 -4.60 -13.58 -4.62
N ILE A 123 -4.52 -13.35 -5.93
CA ILE A 123 -3.28 -13.48 -6.68
C ILE A 123 -2.93 -12.13 -7.29
N LEU A 124 -1.70 -11.69 -7.04
CA LEU A 124 -1.07 -10.55 -7.70
C LEU A 124 -0.09 -11.14 -8.70
N LYS A 125 -0.48 -11.15 -9.97
CA LYS A 125 0.34 -11.66 -11.08
C LYS A 125 1.00 -10.49 -11.81
N PRO A 126 2.34 -10.37 -11.79
CA PRO A 126 3.00 -9.16 -12.30
C PRO A 126 2.79 -9.02 -13.81
N ILE A 127 2.48 -7.80 -14.26
CA ILE A 127 2.28 -7.47 -15.68
C ILE A 127 3.64 -7.23 -16.36
N ASN A 128 4.59 -6.63 -15.64
CA ASN A 128 5.94 -6.32 -16.11
C ASN A 128 7.02 -7.02 -15.27
N ILE A 129 8.09 -7.51 -15.91
CA ILE A 129 9.18 -8.28 -15.27
C ILE A 129 10.14 -7.37 -14.45
N THR A 130 10.04 -6.05 -14.59
CA THR A 130 10.99 -5.06 -14.03
C THR A 130 10.86 -4.79 -12.53
N LEU A 131 9.91 -5.42 -11.83
CA LEU A 131 9.80 -5.29 -10.38
C LEU A 131 11.06 -5.88 -9.71
N GLN A 132 11.71 -5.09 -8.84
CA GLN A 132 12.73 -5.61 -7.94
C GLN A 132 12.04 -6.59 -6.98
N ASN A 133 12.15 -7.88 -7.30
CA ASN A 133 11.57 -8.99 -6.55
C ASN A 133 12.52 -9.46 -5.45
N SER A 134 13.09 -8.52 -4.71
CA SER A 134 13.94 -8.81 -3.56
C SER A 134 13.58 -7.88 -2.41
N TYR A 135 13.52 -8.47 -1.23
CA TYR A 135 13.34 -7.71 0.01
C TYR A 135 14.61 -6.91 0.24
N PRO A 136 14.56 -5.56 0.23
CA PRO A 136 15.76 -4.75 0.32
C PRO A 136 16.44 -4.94 1.67
N GLU A 137 17.79 -4.94 1.67
CA GLU A 137 18.56 -4.93 2.91
C GLU A 137 18.14 -3.73 3.78
N GLY A 138 17.92 -3.98 5.07
CA GLY A 138 17.48 -2.96 6.04
C GLY A 138 15.97 -2.72 6.15
N PHE A 139 15.11 -3.52 5.49
CA PHE A 139 13.67 -3.58 5.80
C PHE A 139 13.31 -4.63 6.86
#